data_AF-A0A017TGV6-F1
#
_entry.id   AF-A0A017TGV6-F1
#
_cell.length_a   1.000
_cell.length_b   1.000
_cell.length_c   1.000
_cell.angle_alpha   90.00
_cell.angle_beta   90.00
_cell.angle_gamma   90.00
#
_symmetry.space_group_name_H-M   'P 1'
#
loop_
_entity.id
_entity.type
_entity.pdbx_description
1 polymer ?
#
loop_
_entity_poly.entity_id
_entity_poly.type
_entity_poly.pdbx_seq_one_letter_code
_entity_poly.pdbx_strand_id
1 'polypeptide(L)'
;MDKVPISLRNPRLLGVTLADYANVQAGIAEGLDLSALLQNEGVDVRAWDAASALWADRIAEDDEGSLEYAYDAFFEAALDRLWRAIPPLDIDLRAWLDFVRLWSAREDPLGCLAGLGMRPADIIRLNKHWARRLRADLALAREAEAILLREPGPMPSISPSPTLLRPLAPAERPPVDEDLPLPVAEDDEDEDDAQTSTRRPRLFVDPPGWERPEREPEREPEQMDAALSLDQYASLCAELAVFPASHEAIFQRHGLDPGVNRDAIGAAWSERLQRDRAQYERWQELYRTYHDYWTKRGAPAQ
;
A
#
# COMPACT_ATOMS: atom_id res chain seq x y z
N MET A 1 -30.93 -10.42 0.33
CA MET A 1 -30.63 -9.17 -0.39
C MET A 1 -29.33 -9.41 -1.10
N ASP A 2 -29.42 -9.89 -2.35
CA ASP A 2 -28.27 -10.06 -3.22
C ASP A 2 -27.66 -8.67 -3.43
N LYS A 3 -26.44 -8.47 -2.93
CA LYS A 3 -25.62 -7.34 -3.37
C LYS A 3 -25.36 -7.59 -4.84
N VAL A 4 -25.99 -6.81 -5.71
CA VAL A 4 -25.56 -6.70 -7.11
C VAL A 4 -24.06 -6.42 -7.05
N PRO A 5 -23.19 -7.26 -7.64
CA PRO A 5 -21.77 -6.96 -7.66
C PRO A 5 -21.63 -5.60 -8.35
N ILE A 6 -20.98 -4.66 -7.67
CA ILE A 6 -20.60 -3.40 -8.29
C ILE A 6 -19.76 -3.79 -9.50
N SER A 7 -20.29 -3.60 -10.71
CA SER A 7 -19.54 -3.86 -11.93
C SER A 7 -18.32 -2.96 -11.90
N LEU A 8 -17.13 -3.57 -11.85
CA LEU A 8 -15.87 -2.86 -11.90
C LEU A 8 -15.76 -2.17 -13.25
N ARG A 9 -15.50 -0.86 -13.25
CA ARG A 9 -15.31 -0.11 -14.49
C ARG A 9 -14.02 -0.54 -15.14
N ASN A 10 -14.05 -0.83 -16.43
CA ASN A 10 -12.87 -1.14 -17.24
C ASN A 10 -12.80 -0.24 -18.49
N PRO A 11 -12.52 1.06 -18.31
CA PRO A 11 -12.31 1.97 -19.42
C PRO A 11 -11.02 1.65 -20.18
N ARG A 12 -10.89 2.22 -21.38
CA ARG A 12 -9.72 2.10 -22.26
C ARG A 12 -9.13 3.47 -22.58
N LEU A 13 -7.82 3.58 -22.51
CA LEU A 13 -7.06 4.79 -22.82
C LEU A 13 -5.92 4.42 -23.77
N LEU A 14 -5.85 5.09 -24.93
CA LEU A 14 -4.87 4.80 -25.99
C LEU A 14 -4.77 3.31 -26.38
N GLY A 15 -5.90 2.59 -26.33
CA GLY A 15 -5.94 1.16 -26.66
C GLY A 15 -5.57 0.22 -25.51
N VAL A 16 -5.20 0.74 -24.33
CA VAL A 16 -4.88 -0.04 -23.13
C VAL A 16 -6.02 0.07 -22.12
N THR A 17 -6.61 -1.05 -21.72
CA THR A 17 -7.68 -1.05 -20.71
C THR A 17 -7.13 -0.87 -19.30
N LEU A 18 -7.95 -0.43 -18.35
CA LEU A 18 -7.57 -0.34 -16.94
C LEU A 18 -7.12 -1.73 -16.40
N ALA A 19 -7.82 -2.78 -16.81
CA ALA A 19 -7.43 -4.15 -16.49
C ALA A 19 -6.06 -4.51 -17.08
N ASP A 20 -5.78 -4.19 -18.35
CA ASP A 20 -4.47 -4.44 -18.96
C ASP A 20 -3.36 -3.69 -18.21
N TYR A 21 -3.60 -2.42 -17.87
CA TYR A 21 -2.69 -1.61 -17.08
C TYR A 21 -2.39 -2.23 -15.71
N ALA A 22 -3.41 -2.61 -14.96
CA ALA A 22 -3.26 -3.27 -13.66
C ALA A 22 -2.52 -4.62 -13.77
N ASN A 23 -2.78 -5.41 -14.82
CA ASN A 23 -2.10 -6.69 -15.05
C ASN A 23 -0.60 -6.51 -15.31
N VAL A 24 -0.23 -5.51 -16.11
CA VAL A 24 1.18 -5.22 -16.38
C VAL A 24 1.88 -4.67 -15.13
N GLN A 25 1.24 -3.76 -14.37
CA GLN A 25 1.78 -3.26 -13.11
C GLN A 25 2.00 -4.37 -12.07
N ALA A 26 1.03 -5.29 -11.94
CA ALA A 26 1.17 -6.45 -11.07
C ALA A 26 2.33 -7.36 -11.50
N GLY A 27 2.52 -7.55 -12.80
CA GLY A 27 3.67 -8.28 -13.35
C GLY A 27 5.02 -7.63 -13.04
N ILE A 28 5.11 -6.30 -13.16
CA ILE A 28 6.31 -5.53 -12.80
C ILE A 28 6.61 -5.65 -11.30
N ALA A 29 5.58 -5.57 -10.45
CA ALA A 29 5.72 -5.79 -9.01
C ALA A 29 6.20 -7.22 -8.68
N GLU A 30 5.85 -8.19 -9.52
CA GLU A 30 6.37 -9.56 -9.50
C GLU A 30 7.73 -9.71 -10.21
N GLY A 31 8.42 -8.62 -10.54
CA GLY A 31 9.74 -8.63 -11.15
C GLY A 31 9.80 -9.33 -12.51
N LEU A 32 8.70 -9.36 -13.25
CA LEU A 32 8.63 -9.93 -14.59
C LEU A 32 9.10 -8.90 -15.63
N ASP A 33 9.63 -9.40 -16.74
CA ASP A 33 10.10 -8.55 -17.83
C ASP A 33 8.93 -7.83 -18.52
N LEU A 34 9.07 -6.52 -18.73
CA LEU A 34 8.02 -5.69 -19.33
C LEU A 34 7.67 -6.14 -20.75
N SER A 35 8.66 -6.47 -21.58
CA SER A 35 8.39 -6.91 -22.96
C SER A 35 7.60 -8.22 -22.97
N ALA A 36 7.94 -9.16 -22.09
CA ALA A 36 7.21 -10.42 -21.95
C ALA A 36 5.79 -10.20 -21.42
N LEU A 37 5.59 -9.26 -20.49
CA LEU A 37 4.27 -8.89 -19.97
C LEU A 37 3.36 -8.29 -21.04
N LEU A 38 3.86 -7.31 -21.80
CA LEU A 38 3.11 -6.66 -22.86
C LEU A 38 2.71 -7.68 -23.95
N GLN A 39 3.62 -8.57 -24.31
CA GLN A 39 3.31 -9.67 -25.23
C GLN A 39 2.25 -10.63 -24.67
N ASN A 40 2.34 -10.99 -23.38
CA ASN A 40 1.38 -11.88 -22.73
C ASN A 40 -0.02 -11.28 -22.66
N GLU A 41 -0.13 -9.99 -22.36
CA GLU A 41 -1.41 -9.28 -22.26
C GLU A 41 -1.93 -8.80 -23.63
N GLY A 42 -1.12 -8.90 -24.70
CA GLY A 42 -1.49 -8.46 -26.04
C GLY A 42 -1.53 -6.93 -26.17
N VAL A 43 -0.77 -6.23 -25.33
CA VAL A 43 -0.66 -4.77 -25.32
C VAL A 43 0.44 -4.35 -26.29
N ASP A 44 0.13 -3.39 -27.17
CA ASP A 44 1.11 -2.82 -28.07
C ASP A 44 2.13 -1.97 -27.30
N VAL A 45 3.43 -2.20 -27.56
CA VAL A 45 4.51 -1.52 -26.82
C VAL A 45 4.50 0.00 -27.02
N ARG A 46 4.07 0.49 -28.19
CA ARG A 46 4.02 1.93 -28.47
C ARG A 46 2.82 2.58 -27.80
N ALA A 47 1.71 1.86 -27.70
CA ALA A 47 0.55 2.29 -26.93
C ALA A 47 0.86 2.34 -25.42
N TRP A 48 1.62 1.37 -24.91
CA TRP A 48 1.96 1.27 -23.49
C TRP A 48 2.67 2.49 -22.93
N ASP A 49 3.73 2.98 -23.59
CA ASP A 49 4.54 4.08 -23.06
C ASP A 49 3.69 5.33 -22.81
N ALA A 50 2.85 5.71 -23.76
CA ALA A 50 1.95 6.86 -23.63
C ALA A 50 0.78 6.57 -22.68
N ALA A 51 0.18 5.38 -22.74
CA ALA A 51 -0.97 5.04 -21.91
C ALA A 51 -0.60 4.92 -20.42
N SER A 52 0.60 4.43 -20.10
CA SER A 52 1.01 4.16 -18.72
C SER A 52 1.12 5.42 -17.86
N ALA A 53 1.69 6.50 -18.43
CA ALA A 53 1.74 7.80 -17.77
C ALA A 53 0.34 8.37 -17.56
N LEU A 54 -0.48 8.37 -18.62
CA LEU A 54 -1.83 8.92 -18.54
C LEU A 54 -2.74 8.13 -17.60
N TRP A 55 -2.58 6.82 -17.50
CA TRP A 55 -3.33 6.02 -16.53
C TRP A 55 -2.96 6.39 -15.09
N ALA A 56 -1.67 6.61 -14.79
CA ALA A 56 -1.24 7.03 -13.47
C ALA A 56 -1.87 8.38 -13.08
N ASP A 57 -1.87 9.35 -14.01
CA ASP A 57 -2.49 10.66 -13.80
C ASP A 57 -4.01 10.53 -13.62
N ARG A 58 -4.68 9.75 -14.48
CA ARG A 58 -6.14 9.61 -14.45
C ARG A 58 -6.67 8.94 -13.20
N ILE A 59 -5.92 7.98 -12.65
CA ILE A 59 -6.25 7.35 -11.36
C ILE A 59 -6.04 8.33 -10.21
N ALA A 60 -4.98 9.14 -10.25
CA ALA A 60 -4.71 10.14 -9.22
C ALA A 60 -5.74 11.29 -9.22
N GLU A 61 -6.27 11.66 -10.39
CA GLU A 61 -7.29 12.71 -10.57
C GLU A 61 -8.73 12.21 -10.36
N ASP A 62 -8.94 10.93 -10.05
CA ASP A 62 -10.28 10.36 -9.88
C ASP A 62 -10.90 10.74 -8.53
N ASP A 63 -11.55 11.90 -8.49
CA ASP A 63 -12.19 12.45 -7.28
C ASP A 63 -13.21 11.50 -6.63
N GLU A 64 -13.91 10.71 -7.45
CA GLU A 64 -14.94 9.75 -7.03
C GLU A 64 -14.36 8.39 -6.55
N GLY A 65 -13.07 8.13 -6.81
CA GLY A 65 -12.36 6.88 -6.44
C GLY A 65 -12.87 5.62 -7.15
N SER A 66 -13.67 5.76 -8.20
CA SER A 66 -14.23 4.64 -8.97
C SER A 66 -13.19 3.87 -9.79
N LEU A 67 -12.24 4.58 -10.39
CA LEU A 67 -11.10 4.06 -11.14
C LEU A 67 -10.03 3.52 -10.20
N GLU A 68 -9.75 4.20 -9.08
CA GLU A 68 -8.82 3.68 -8.06
C GLU A 68 -9.32 2.34 -7.51
N TYR A 69 -10.61 2.26 -7.14
CA TYR A 69 -11.22 1.02 -6.67
C TYR A 69 -11.19 -0.10 -7.73
N ALA A 70 -11.48 0.23 -9.00
CA ALA A 70 -11.43 -0.75 -10.08
C ALA A 70 -10.00 -1.21 -10.38
N TYR A 71 -9.03 -0.29 -10.36
CA TYR A 71 -7.61 -0.57 -10.50
C TYR A 71 -7.14 -1.55 -9.42
N ASP A 72 -7.42 -1.24 -8.14
CA ASP A 72 -7.02 -2.10 -7.01
C ASP A 72 -7.61 -3.50 -7.15
N ALA A 73 -8.88 -3.61 -7.53
CA ALA A 73 -9.53 -4.89 -7.75
C ALA A 73 -8.89 -5.70 -8.89
N PHE A 74 -8.57 -5.06 -10.02
CA PHE A 74 -7.86 -5.73 -11.13
C PHE A 74 -6.42 -6.08 -10.78
N PHE A 75 -5.73 -5.21 -10.03
CA PHE A 75 -4.37 -5.42 -9.58
C PHE A 75 -4.29 -6.60 -8.60
N GLU A 76 -5.20 -6.69 -7.63
CA GLU A 76 -5.30 -7.85 -6.74
C GLU A 76 -5.61 -9.14 -7.52
N ALA A 77 -6.55 -9.10 -8.47
CA ALA A 77 -6.86 -10.26 -9.31
C ALA A 77 -5.65 -10.70 -10.17
N ALA A 78 -4.88 -9.75 -10.69
CA ALA A 78 -3.65 -10.01 -11.43
C ALA A 78 -2.58 -10.65 -10.54
N LEU A 79 -2.38 -10.12 -9.33
CA LEU A 79 -1.48 -10.70 -8.34
C LEU A 79 -1.90 -12.13 -7.97
N ASP A 80 -3.18 -12.40 -7.78
CA ASP A 80 -3.66 -13.75 -7.47
C ASP A 80 -3.42 -14.72 -8.64
N ARG A 81 -3.58 -14.27 -9.89
CA ARG A 81 -3.27 -15.06 -11.08
C ARG A 81 -1.78 -15.39 -11.20
N LEU A 82 -0.91 -14.46 -10.81
CA LEU A 82 0.54 -14.63 -10.82
C LEU A 82 1.06 -15.42 -9.61
N TRP A 83 0.17 -15.99 -8.79
CA TRP A 83 0.55 -16.86 -7.68
C TRP A 83 1.47 -18.00 -8.14
N ARG A 84 2.54 -18.20 -7.39
CA ARG A 84 3.48 -19.31 -7.55
C ARG A 84 3.42 -20.24 -6.33
N ALA A 85 3.69 -21.52 -6.53
CA ALA A 85 3.80 -22.47 -5.42
C ALA A 85 5.05 -22.19 -4.59
N ILE A 86 4.94 -22.29 -3.26
CA ILE A 86 6.04 -22.03 -2.32
C ILE A 86 6.15 -23.18 -1.32
N PRO A 87 6.46 -24.41 -1.78
CA PRO A 87 6.63 -25.53 -0.89
C PRO A 87 7.83 -25.34 0.04
N PRO A 88 7.74 -25.81 1.29
CA PRO A 88 6.57 -26.46 1.91
C PRO A 88 5.55 -25.48 2.51
N LEU A 89 5.78 -24.17 2.45
CA LEU A 89 5.02 -23.16 3.20
C LEU A 89 3.56 -23.02 2.78
N ASP A 90 3.22 -23.36 1.53
CA ASP A 90 1.85 -23.31 1.01
C ASP A 90 1.04 -24.58 1.31
N ILE A 91 1.69 -25.65 1.78
CA ILE A 91 1.06 -26.97 1.97
C ILE A 91 1.11 -27.40 3.44
N ASP A 92 2.26 -27.23 4.10
CA ASP A 92 2.53 -27.68 5.46
C ASP A 92 2.37 -26.52 6.47
N LEU A 93 1.34 -26.65 7.31
CA LEU A 93 1.00 -25.67 8.33
C LEU A 93 2.14 -25.48 9.34
N ARG A 94 2.81 -26.56 9.74
CA ARG A 94 3.90 -26.47 10.71
C ARG A 94 5.09 -25.73 10.11
N ALA A 95 5.48 -26.08 8.89
CA ALA A 95 6.56 -25.39 8.19
C ALA A 95 6.26 -23.89 8.04
N TRP A 96 5.02 -23.54 7.70
CA TRP A 96 4.58 -22.14 7.66
C TRP A 96 4.71 -21.42 9.01
N LEU A 97 4.18 -21.99 10.09
CA LEU A 97 4.22 -21.37 11.41
C LEU A 97 5.65 -21.27 11.97
N ASP A 98 6.46 -22.31 11.78
CA ASP A 98 7.88 -22.29 12.16
C ASP A 98 8.64 -21.22 11.37
N PHE A 99 8.41 -21.13 10.06
CA PHE A 99 8.97 -20.07 9.22
C PHE A 99 8.59 -18.67 9.72
N VAL A 100 7.30 -18.36 9.89
CA VAL A 100 6.85 -17.02 10.30
C VAL A 100 7.49 -16.62 11.63
N ARG A 101 7.54 -17.52 12.61
CA ARG A 101 8.16 -17.26 13.91
C ARG A 101 9.65 -16.97 13.80
N LEU A 102 10.39 -17.81 13.07
CA LEU A 102 11.84 -17.67 12.92
C LEU A 102 12.24 -16.48 12.06
N TRP A 103 11.48 -16.20 11.01
CA TRP A 103 11.70 -15.10 10.08
C TRP A 103 11.38 -13.75 10.73
N SER A 104 10.27 -13.64 11.46
CA SER A 104 9.86 -12.39 12.11
C SER A 104 10.80 -11.98 13.26
N ALA A 105 11.54 -12.93 13.81
CA ALA A 105 12.54 -12.70 14.86
C ALA A 105 13.93 -12.33 14.30
N ARG A 106 14.12 -12.26 12.97
CA ARG A 106 15.40 -11.85 12.36
C ARG A 106 15.58 -10.34 12.44
N GLU A 107 16.83 -9.91 12.56
CA GLU A 107 17.22 -8.49 12.47
C GLU A 107 16.96 -7.89 11.08
N ASP A 108 17.13 -8.70 10.02
CA ASP A 108 16.79 -8.33 8.64
C ASP A 108 15.83 -9.35 8.01
N PRO A 109 14.51 -9.19 8.20
CA PRO A 109 13.51 -10.06 7.61
C PRO A 109 13.48 -9.97 6.08
N LEU A 110 13.67 -8.79 5.50
CA LEU A 110 13.53 -8.60 4.05
C LEU A 110 14.72 -9.20 3.28
N GLY A 111 15.95 -9.00 3.76
CA GLY A 111 17.12 -9.66 3.18
C GLY A 111 17.06 -11.18 3.35
N CYS A 112 16.49 -11.67 4.46
CA CYS A 112 16.26 -13.10 4.65
C CYS A 112 15.29 -13.67 3.59
N LEU A 113 14.19 -12.97 3.25
CA LEU A 113 13.28 -13.39 2.17
C LEU A 113 14.00 -13.46 0.83
N ALA A 114 14.74 -12.40 0.49
CA ALA A 114 15.48 -12.33 -0.76
C ALA A 114 16.50 -13.48 -0.88
N GLY A 115 17.22 -13.79 0.21
CA GLY A 115 18.15 -14.93 0.26
C GLY A 115 17.48 -16.30 0.11
N LEU A 116 16.20 -16.41 0.46
CA LEU A 116 15.36 -17.61 0.27
C LEU A 116 14.67 -17.63 -1.11
N GLY A 117 14.92 -16.63 -1.96
CA GLY A 117 14.24 -16.47 -3.24
C GLY A 117 12.76 -16.15 -3.11
N MET A 118 12.32 -15.64 -1.96
CA MET A 118 10.95 -15.22 -1.65
C MET A 118 10.78 -13.71 -1.78
N ARG A 119 9.54 -13.29 -2.06
CA ARG A 119 9.15 -11.88 -2.22
C ARG A 119 8.25 -11.45 -1.06
N PRO A 120 8.16 -10.16 -0.73
CA PRO A 120 7.20 -9.67 0.25
C PRO A 120 5.75 -10.06 -0.09
N ALA A 121 5.37 -10.02 -1.37
CA ALA A 121 4.05 -10.44 -1.85
C ALA A 121 3.72 -11.91 -1.52
N ASP A 122 4.73 -12.78 -1.52
CA ASP A 122 4.56 -14.20 -1.17
C ASP A 122 4.06 -14.36 0.28
N ILE A 123 4.55 -13.53 1.20
CA ILE A 123 4.15 -13.55 2.62
C ILE A 123 2.71 -13.11 2.79
N ILE A 124 2.30 -12.03 2.12
CA ILE A 124 0.92 -11.53 2.17
C ILE A 124 -0.05 -12.61 1.67
N ARG A 125 0.30 -13.26 0.55
CA ARG A 125 -0.53 -14.32 -0.04
C ARG A 125 -0.55 -15.60 0.80
N LEU A 126 0.58 -16.05 1.36
CA LEU A 126 0.62 -17.17 2.29
C LEU A 126 -0.24 -16.90 3.54
N ASN A 127 -0.18 -15.68 4.07
CA ASN A 127 -1.08 -15.26 5.16
C ASN A 127 -2.56 -15.32 4.75
N LYS A 128 -2.94 -14.73 3.61
CA LYS A 128 -4.32 -14.80 3.09
C LYS A 128 -4.75 -16.27 2.88
N HIS A 129 -3.89 -17.11 2.32
CA HIS A 129 -4.12 -18.54 2.08
C HIS A 129 -4.41 -19.29 3.38
N TRP A 130 -3.52 -19.20 4.37
CA TRP A 130 -3.67 -19.90 5.64
C TRP A 130 -4.80 -19.33 6.50
N ALA A 131 -5.00 -18.01 6.54
CA ALA A 131 -6.12 -17.39 7.25
C ALA A 131 -7.47 -17.89 6.73
N ARG A 132 -7.61 -18.06 5.40
CA ARG A 132 -8.81 -18.64 4.80
C ARG A 132 -9.00 -20.11 5.22
N ARG A 133 -7.95 -20.92 5.20
CA ARG A 133 -8.02 -22.34 5.60
C ARG A 133 -8.35 -22.53 7.08
N LEU A 134 -7.70 -21.77 7.95
CA LEU A 134 -7.93 -21.83 9.40
C LEU A 134 -9.33 -21.37 9.79
N ARG A 135 -9.89 -20.36 9.11
CA ARG A 135 -11.30 -19.95 9.32
C ARG A 135 -12.30 -21.01 8.87
N ALA A 136 -11.97 -21.75 7.80
CA ALA A 136 -12.85 -22.77 7.24
C ALA A 136 -12.78 -24.12 7.98
N ASP A 137 -11.68 -24.41 8.65
CA ASP A 137 -11.42 -25.71 9.31
C ASP A 137 -11.00 -25.52 10.78
N LEU A 138 -11.94 -25.83 11.69
CA LEU A 138 -11.71 -25.74 13.14
C LEU A 138 -10.68 -26.77 13.65
N ALA A 139 -10.56 -27.94 13.01
CA ALA A 139 -9.56 -28.93 13.41
C ALA A 139 -8.15 -28.42 13.07
N LEU A 140 -7.99 -27.85 11.87
CA LEU A 140 -6.75 -27.20 11.46
C LEU A 140 -6.39 -26.00 12.36
N ALA A 141 -7.38 -25.21 12.78
CA ALA A 141 -7.18 -24.12 13.73
C ALA A 141 -6.64 -24.62 15.10
N ARG A 142 -7.21 -25.70 15.64
CA ARG A 142 -6.71 -26.32 16.88
C ARG A 142 -5.31 -26.90 16.72
N GLU A 143 -5.00 -27.46 15.55
CA GLU A 143 -3.64 -27.93 15.24
C GLU A 143 -2.64 -26.76 15.23
N ALA A 144 -3.00 -25.62 14.62
CA ALA A 144 -2.18 -24.41 14.64
C ALA A 144 -1.90 -23.94 16.08
N GLU A 145 -2.92 -23.88 16.94
CA GLU A 145 -2.75 -23.54 18.36
C GLU A 145 -1.79 -24.51 19.06
N ALA A 146 -1.96 -25.82 18.85
CA ALA A 146 -1.10 -26.84 19.43
C ALA A 146 0.36 -26.72 18.96
N ILE A 147 0.60 -26.33 17.70
CA ILE A 147 1.95 -26.05 17.17
C ILE A 147 2.55 -24.80 17.83
N LEU A 148 1.77 -23.72 17.96
CA LEU A 148 2.22 -22.45 18.53
C LEU A 148 2.58 -22.55 20.01
N LEU A 149 1.96 -23.47 20.77
CA LEU A 149 2.31 -23.76 22.16
C LEU A 149 3.68 -24.47 22.32
N ARG A 150 4.25 -24.99 21.24
CA ARG A 150 5.55 -25.67 21.25
C ARG A 150 6.67 -24.72 20.81
N GLU A 151 7.90 -25.05 21.19
CA GLU A 151 9.08 -24.36 20.67
C GLU A 151 9.15 -24.46 19.14
N PRO A 152 9.63 -23.41 18.46
CA PRO A 152 9.73 -23.42 17.00
C PRO A 152 10.70 -24.51 16.55
N GLY A 153 10.35 -25.19 15.46
CA GLY A 153 11.26 -26.10 14.77
C GLY A 153 12.44 -25.36 14.12
N PRO A 154 13.30 -26.08 13.39
CA PRO A 154 14.33 -25.45 12.56
C PRO A 154 13.69 -24.68 11.38
N MET A 155 14.47 -23.77 10.78
CA MET A 155 14.05 -23.08 9.55
C MET A 155 13.76 -24.11 8.44
N PRO A 156 12.55 -24.10 7.84
CA PRO A 156 12.23 -25.04 6.78
C PRO A 156 13.06 -24.77 5.51
N SER A 157 13.33 -25.83 4.74
CA SER A 157 13.98 -25.72 3.43
C SER A 157 12.95 -25.30 2.39
N ILE A 158 12.92 -24.02 2.05
CA ILE A 158 11.92 -23.42 1.17
C ILE A 158 12.39 -23.51 -0.29
N SER A 159 11.49 -23.86 -1.20
CA SER A 159 11.78 -24.00 -2.64
C SER A 159 10.71 -23.29 -3.48
N PRO A 160 10.76 -21.96 -3.60
CA PRO A 160 9.76 -21.22 -4.36
C PRO A 160 9.80 -21.59 -5.84
N SER A 161 8.64 -21.90 -6.41
CA SER A 161 8.52 -22.11 -7.86
C SER A 161 8.68 -20.80 -8.63
N PRO A 162 9.10 -20.82 -9.91
CA PRO A 162 9.13 -19.61 -10.72
C PRO A 162 7.71 -19.07 -10.94
N THR A 163 7.56 -17.74 -10.99
CA THR A 163 6.32 -17.11 -11.44
C THR A 163 6.17 -17.35 -12.93
N LEU A 164 5.03 -17.90 -13.35
CA LEU A 164 4.73 -18.17 -14.75
C LEU A 164 3.74 -17.14 -15.27
N LEU A 165 4.12 -16.48 -16.37
CA LEU A 165 3.17 -15.69 -17.16
C LEU A 165 2.10 -16.62 -17.70
N ARG A 166 0.84 -16.35 -17.34
CA ARG A 166 -0.33 -17.07 -17.81
C ARG A 166 -1.21 -16.09 -18.59
N PRO A 167 -1.42 -16.23 -19.90
CA PRO A 167 -2.33 -15.36 -20.63
C PRO A 167 -3.75 -15.41 -20.03
N LEU A 168 -4.42 -14.26 -19.92
CA LEU A 168 -5.83 -14.23 -19.57
C LEU A 168 -6.64 -14.83 -20.73
N ALA A 169 -7.51 -15.80 -20.45
CA ALA A 169 -8.38 -16.32 -21.50
C ALA A 169 -9.30 -15.20 -22.00
N PRO A 170 -9.65 -15.14 -23.30
CA PRO A 170 -10.53 -14.09 -23.83
C PRO A 170 -11.86 -13.96 -23.08
N ALA A 171 -12.39 -15.07 -22.55
CA ALA A 171 -13.63 -15.09 -21.77
C ALA A 171 -13.48 -14.57 -20.32
N GLU A 172 -12.25 -14.52 -19.80
CA GLU A 172 -11.92 -13.99 -18.47
C GLU A 172 -11.60 -12.50 -18.50
N ARG A 173 -11.39 -11.92 -19.70
CA ARG A 173 -11.14 -10.48 -19.84
C ARG A 173 -12.40 -9.70 -19.50
N PRO A 174 -12.30 -8.70 -18.60
CA PRO A 174 -13.41 -7.80 -18.35
C PRO A 174 -13.84 -7.11 -19.65
N PRO A 175 -15.14 -6.88 -19.86
CA PRO A 175 -15.60 -6.12 -21.02
C PRO A 175 -14.99 -4.72 -21.00
N VAL A 176 -14.79 -4.13 -22.17
CA VAL A 176 -14.40 -2.72 -22.27
C VAL A 176 -15.67 -1.88 -22.13
N ASP A 177 -15.67 -0.94 -21.18
CA ASP A 177 -16.85 -0.09 -20.93
C ASP A 177 -16.90 1.11 -21.87
N GLU A 178 -15.82 1.90 -21.91
CA GLU A 178 -15.74 3.14 -22.67
C GLU A 178 -14.30 3.48 -23.04
N ASP A 179 -14.15 4.28 -24.10
CA ASP A 179 -12.88 4.92 -24.43
C ASP A 179 -12.79 6.27 -23.72
N LEU A 180 -11.81 6.42 -22.83
CA LEU A 180 -11.57 7.69 -22.16
C LEU A 180 -10.94 8.69 -23.13
N PRO A 181 -11.41 9.95 -23.12
CA PRO A 181 -10.79 11.00 -23.91
C PRO A 181 -9.36 11.24 -23.44
N LEU A 182 -8.49 11.62 -24.37
CA LEU A 182 -7.17 12.11 -24.01
C LEU A 182 -7.32 13.40 -23.21
N PRO A 183 -6.47 13.63 -22.20
CA PRO A 183 -6.40 14.95 -21.59
C PRO A 183 -6.10 15.94 -22.71
N VAL A 184 -7.01 16.90 -22.87
CA VAL A 184 -6.71 18.09 -23.66
C VAL A 184 -5.56 18.77 -22.94
N ALA A 185 -4.42 18.94 -23.64
CA ALA A 185 -3.41 19.87 -23.18
C ALA A 185 -4.15 21.18 -22.93
N GLU A 186 -4.08 21.72 -21.72
CA GLU A 186 -4.51 23.09 -21.49
C GLU A 186 -3.67 23.92 -22.47
N ASP A 187 -4.30 24.37 -23.56
CA ASP A 187 -3.70 25.38 -24.42
C ASP A 187 -3.48 26.56 -23.48
N ASP A 188 -2.20 26.90 -23.26
CA ASP A 188 -1.77 28.15 -22.62
C ASP A 188 -2.27 29.32 -23.48
N GLU A 189 -3.58 29.61 -23.45
CA GLU A 189 -4.17 30.80 -24.03
C GLU A 189 -3.91 31.98 -23.07
N ASP A 190 -2.76 32.61 -23.35
CA ASP A 190 -2.48 34.03 -23.29
C ASP A 190 -2.50 34.75 -21.91
N GLU A 191 -1.28 35.14 -21.50
CA GLU A 191 -1.05 36.36 -20.71
C GLU A 191 -1.72 37.57 -21.38
N ASP A 192 -2.59 38.25 -20.65
CA ASP A 192 -2.57 39.69 -20.26
C ASP A 192 -3.99 40.29 -20.27
N ASP A 193 -4.58 40.52 -19.09
CA ASP A 193 -4.96 41.88 -18.69
C ASP A 193 -5.46 41.97 -17.24
N ALA A 194 -5.08 43.08 -16.62
CA ALA A 194 -5.07 43.30 -15.19
C ALA A 194 -6.43 43.64 -14.55
N GLN A 195 -6.46 43.39 -13.22
CA GLN A 195 -7.32 43.98 -12.17
C GLN A 195 -8.72 43.39 -11.95
N THR A 196 -8.85 42.59 -10.89
CA THR A 196 -9.78 42.95 -9.81
C THR A 196 -9.38 42.37 -8.46
N SER A 197 -9.26 43.30 -7.50
CA SER A 197 -9.12 43.09 -6.06
C SER A 197 -10.18 42.13 -5.50
N THR A 198 -9.76 41.05 -4.85
CA THR A 198 -10.59 40.30 -3.89
C THR A 198 -9.95 40.31 -2.51
N ARG A 199 -10.41 41.29 -1.71
CA ARG A 199 -10.39 41.25 -0.25
C ARG A 199 -10.79 39.86 0.26
N ARG A 200 -9.99 39.31 1.17
CA ARG A 200 -10.36 38.17 2.02
C ARG A 200 -11.76 38.40 2.65
N PRO A 201 -12.72 37.47 2.54
CA PRO A 201 -13.90 37.51 3.38
C PRO A 201 -13.52 37.18 4.82
N ARG A 202 -13.85 38.09 5.75
CA ARG A 202 -13.94 37.77 7.18
C ARG A 202 -15.24 37.01 7.40
N LEU A 203 -15.17 35.74 7.80
CA LEU A 203 -16.32 34.99 8.31
C LEU A 203 -16.06 34.52 9.75
N PHE A 204 -15.74 35.46 10.65
CA PHE A 204 -16.05 35.33 12.07
C PHE A 204 -16.45 36.70 12.61
N VAL A 205 -17.65 36.77 13.16
CA VAL A 205 -18.11 37.82 14.07
C VAL A 205 -18.04 37.18 15.46
N ASP A 206 -17.24 37.72 16.37
CA ASP A 206 -17.24 37.28 17.77
C ASP A 206 -18.52 37.79 18.47
N PRO A 207 -19.33 36.91 19.09
CA PRO A 207 -20.36 37.36 20.02
C PRO A 207 -19.75 37.62 21.42
N PRO A 208 -20.13 38.71 22.10
CA PRO A 208 -19.65 39.02 23.45
C PRO A 208 -20.46 38.28 24.51
N GLY A 209 -19.77 37.78 25.55
CA GLY A 209 -20.36 37.46 26.84
C GLY A 209 -20.91 36.04 26.99
N TRP A 210 -20.01 35.09 27.22
CA TRP A 210 -20.31 33.95 28.09
C TRP A 210 -19.02 33.51 28.79
N GLU A 211 -18.98 33.72 30.11
CA GLU A 211 -17.99 33.08 30.96
C GLU A 211 -18.34 31.59 31.03
N ARG A 212 -17.42 30.73 30.58
CA ARG A 212 -17.54 29.28 30.74
C ARG A 212 -16.71 28.87 31.96
N PRO A 213 -17.31 28.16 32.94
CA PRO A 213 -16.67 27.90 34.22
C PRO A 213 -15.42 27.03 34.07
N GLU A 214 -14.40 27.37 34.85
CA GLU A 214 -13.19 26.59 35.08
C GLU A 214 -13.55 25.15 35.47
N ARG A 215 -13.18 24.18 34.62
CA ARG A 215 -13.08 22.78 35.02
C ARG A 215 -11.61 22.38 35.01
N GLU A 216 -11.04 22.29 36.20
CA GLU A 216 -9.86 21.49 36.49
C GLU A 216 -10.16 19.98 36.29
N PRO A 217 -9.11 19.15 36.12
CA PRO A 217 -9.03 18.21 35.00
C PRO A 217 -9.53 16.80 35.36
N GLU A 218 -10.52 16.32 34.62
CA GLU A 218 -10.76 14.89 34.51
C GLU A 218 -9.79 14.31 33.49
N ARG A 219 -8.95 13.39 33.97
CA ARG A 219 -7.93 12.68 33.18
C ARG A 219 -8.63 11.77 32.17
N GLU A 220 -8.63 12.18 30.91
CA GLU A 220 -8.97 11.37 29.74
C GLU A 220 -7.87 11.53 28.67
N PRO A 221 -7.69 10.55 27.76
CA PRO A 221 -6.39 10.09 27.25
C PRO A 221 -5.82 10.92 26.08
N GLU A 222 -5.93 12.25 26.13
CA GLU A 222 -5.42 13.15 25.08
C GLU A 222 -3.91 13.41 25.17
N GLN A 223 -3.22 12.91 26.20
CA GLN A 223 -1.80 13.26 26.42
C GLN A 223 -0.78 12.51 25.55
N MET A 224 -1.21 11.55 24.72
CA MET A 224 -0.34 10.93 23.72
C MET A 224 -0.47 11.57 22.32
N ASP A 225 -1.50 12.41 22.10
CA ASP A 225 -1.86 12.99 20.80
C ASP A 225 -1.07 14.26 20.40
N ALA A 226 -0.16 14.74 21.26
CA ALA A 226 0.58 15.99 21.04
C ALA A 226 2.08 15.81 20.70
N ALA A 227 2.60 14.59 20.59
CA ALA A 227 4.05 14.38 20.52
C ALA A 227 4.66 14.39 19.10
N LEU A 228 3.90 14.04 18.05
CA LEU A 228 4.41 13.96 16.68
C LEU A 228 3.55 14.79 15.73
N SER A 229 4.17 15.68 14.96
CA SER A 229 3.53 16.35 13.82
C SER A 229 3.43 15.40 12.61
N LEU A 230 2.57 15.73 11.64
CA LEU A 230 2.41 14.95 10.41
C LEU A 230 3.74 14.79 9.66
N ASP A 231 4.54 15.86 9.59
CA ASP A 231 5.88 15.87 9.02
C ASP A 231 6.85 14.93 9.77
N GLN A 232 6.79 14.92 11.11
CA GLN A 232 7.61 14.04 11.94
C GLN A 232 7.20 12.57 11.75
N TYR A 233 5.90 12.30 11.66
CA TYR A 233 5.39 10.96 11.38
C TYR A 233 5.77 10.48 9.97
N ALA A 234 5.64 11.33 8.95
CA ALA A 234 6.05 11.01 7.58
C ALA A 234 7.56 10.78 7.47
N SER A 235 8.38 11.63 8.11
CA SER A 235 9.83 11.45 8.16
C SER A 235 10.23 10.17 8.90
N LEU A 236 9.55 9.83 10.00
CA LEU A 236 9.78 8.60 10.76
C LEU A 236 9.48 7.36 9.91
N CYS A 237 8.32 7.33 9.23
CA CYS A 237 7.95 6.24 8.33
C CYS A 237 8.96 6.08 7.18
N ALA A 238 9.39 7.19 6.57
CA ALA A 238 10.37 7.17 5.50
C ALA A 238 11.77 6.73 5.96
N GLU A 239 12.24 7.19 7.12
CA GLU A 239 13.55 6.82 7.68
C GLU A 239 13.56 5.35 8.11
N LEU A 240 12.46 4.82 8.65
CA LEU A 240 12.31 3.40 8.96
C LEU A 240 12.23 2.52 7.70
N ALA A 241 11.66 3.02 6.62
CA ALA A 241 11.62 2.31 5.34
C ALA A 241 13.02 2.17 4.72
N VAL A 242 13.88 3.20 4.88
CA VAL A 242 15.25 3.20 4.35
C VAL A 242 16.25 2.54 5.31
N PHE A 243 16.07 2.67 6.63
CA PHE A 243 16.98 2.16 7.68
C PHE A 243 16.25 1.33 8.75
N PRO A 244 15.63 0.19 8.39
CA PRO A 244 14.82 -0.61 9.32
C PRO A 244 15.61 -1.17 10.51
N ALA A 245 16.93 -1.38 10.35
CA ALA A 245 17.81 -1.91 11.40
C ALA A 245 18.24 -0.87 12.45
N SER A 246 17.95 0.43 12.25
CA SER A 246 18.32 1.51 13.18
C SER A 246 17.12 2.04 13.97
N HIS A 247 16.05 1.25 14.10
CA HIS A 247 14.79 1.71 14.69
C HIS A 247 14.95 2.33 16.09
N GLU A 248 15.81 1.79 16.95
CA GLU A 248 15.96 2.29 18.33
C GLU A 248 16.60 3.69 18.36
N ALA A 249 17.61 3.91 17.50
CA ALA A 249 18.26 5.21 17.33
C ALA A 249 17.36 6.22 16.61
N ILE A 250 16.55 5.76 15.65
CA ILE A 250 15.56 6.59 14.93
C ILE A 250 14.45 7.04 15.89
N PHE A 251 13.91 6.13 16.71
CA PHE A 251 12.86 6.46 17.68
C PHE A 251 13.36 7.48 18.72
N GLN A 252 14.60 7.34 19.21
CA GLN A 252 15.20 8.35 20.09
C GLN A 252 15.38 9.72 19.40
N ARG A 253 15.75 9.75 18.11
CA ARG A 253 15.87 11.01 17.34
C ARG A 253 14.54 11.72 17.14
N HIS A 254 13.45 10.97 17.01
CA HIS A 254 12.09 11.50 16.90
C HIS A 254 11.43 11.75 18.27
N GLY A 255 12.18 11.59 19.38
CA GLY A 255 11.70 11.89 20.73
C GLY A 255 10.72 10.86 21.29
N LEU A 256 10.67 9.66 20.72
CA LEU A 256 9.82 8.56 21.15
C LEU A 256 10.56 7.67 22.16
N ASP A 257 9.91 7.36 23.28
CA ASP A 257 10.45 6.46 24.30
C ASP A 257 10.64 5.05 23.70
N PRO A 258 11.74 4.32 23.97
CA PRO A 258 11.99 2.98 23.42
C PRO A 258 10.93 1.93 23.78
N GLY A 259 10.07 2.24 24.77
CA GLY A 259 8.93 1.41 25.18
C GLY A 259 7.59 1.77 24.54
N VAL A 260 7.52 2.78 23.66
CA VAL A 260 6.25 3.16 23.01
C VAL A 260 5.86 2.10 21.97
N ASN A 261 4.63 1.61 22.08
CA ASN A 261 4.10 0.61 21.16
C ASN A 261 3.93 1.20 19.74
N ARG A 262 4.84 0.85 18.83
CA ARG A 262 4.82 1.21 17.41
C ARG A 262 3.48 0.92 16.75
N ASP A 263 2.87 -0.22 17.07
CA ASP A 263 1.62 -0.64 16.44
C ASP A 263 0.45 0.24 16.90
N ALA A 264 0.52 0.77 18.13
CA ALA A 264 -0.45 1.75 18.62
C ALA A 264 -0.29 3.11 17.91
N ILE A 265 0.94 3.56 17.65
CA ILE A 265 1.21 4.78 16.86
C ILE A 265 0.72 4.58 15.42
N GLY A 266 1.07 3.45 14.79
CA GLY A 266 0.66 3.12 13.42
C GLY A 266 -0.86 3.03 13.27
N ALA A 267 -1.54 2.41 14.25
CA ALA A 267 -3.00 2.32 14.25
C ALA A 267 -3.67 3.69 14.44
N ALA A 268 -3.21 4.51 15.38
CA ALA A 268 -3.78 5.83 15.65
C ALA A 268 -3.61 6.78 14.45
N TRP A 269 -2.44 6.79 13.81
CA TRP A 269 -2.21 7.57 12.60
C TRP A 269 -2.97 7.02 11.39
N SER A 270 -3.05 5.69 11.23
CA SER A 270 -3.87 5.08 10.17
C SER A 270 -5.34 5.48 10.30
N GLU A 271 -5.89 5.49 11.53
CA GLU A 271 -7.28 5.87 11.78
C GLU A 271 -7.52 7.38 11.53
N ARG A 272 -6.52 8.23 11.82
CA ARG A 272 -6.57 9.67 11.57
C ARG A 272 -6.46 10.02 10.09
N LEU A 273 -5.53 9.38 9.37
CA LEU A 273 -5.34 9.56 7.93
C LEU A 273 -6.52 9.01 7.12
N GLN A 274 -7.19 7.96 7.60
CA GLN A 274 -8.44 7.47 6.99
C GLN A 274 -9.62 8.45 7.17
N ARG A 275 -9.60 9.31 8.20
CA ARG A 275 -10.68 10.29 8.46
C ARG A 275 -10.50 11.60 7.71
N ASP A 276 -9.28 11.96 7.33
CA ASP A 276 -8.97 13.24 6.68
C ASP A 276 -8.10 13.02 5.42
N ARG A 277 -8.76 13.05 4.27
CA ARG A 277 -8.15 12.82 2.95
C ARG A 277 -7.06 13.84 2.62
N ALA A 278 -7.23 15.10 3.02
CA ALA A 278 -6.22 16.14 2.81
C ALA A 278 -4.97 15.91 3.67
N GLN A 279 -5.13 15.37 4.89
CA GLN A 279 -3.99 14.94 5.71
C GLN A 279 -3.28 13.71 5.11
N TYR A 280 -4.00 12.81 4.46
CA TYR A 280 -3.41 11.64 3.80
C TYR A 280 -2.62 12.01 2.53
N GLU A 281 -3.17 12.85 1.67
CA GLU A 281 -2.47 13.39 0.50
C GLU A 281 -1.19 14.13 0.92
N ARG A 282 -1.29 14.97 1.95
CA ARG A 282 -0.14 15.70 2.50
C ARG A 282 0.92 14.76 3.09
N TRP A 283 0.49 13.68 3.75
CA TRP A 283 1.39 12.66 4.27
C TRP A 283 2.13 11.91 3.15
N GLN A 284 1.47 11.57 2.03
CA GLN A 284 2.11 10.89 0.90
C GLN A 284 3.17 11.76 0.21
N GLU A 285 2.92 13.06 0.03
CA GLU A 285 3.90 14.01 -0.50
C GLU A 285 5.14 14.11 0.40
N LEU A 286 4.90 14.24 1.71
CA LEU A 286 5.97 14.32 2.71
C LEU A 286 6.75 13.01 2.76
N TYR A 287 6.07 11.86 2.73
CA TYR A 287 6.69 10.54 2.73
C TYR A 287 7.59 10.36 1.51
N ARG A 288 7.13 10.67 0.29
CA ARG A 288 7.95 10.62 -0.93
C ARG A 288 9.18 11.52 -0.83
N THR A 289 8.99 12.74 -0.36
CA THR A 289 10.07 13.72 -0.19
C THR A 289 11.13 13.23 0.81
N TYR A 290 10.71 12.73 1.98
CA TYR A 290 11.62 12.22 3.00
C TYR A 290 12.25 10.88 2.60
N HIS A 291 11.53 10.01 1.90
CA HIS A 291 12.07 8.75 1.41
C HIS A 291 13.19 9.00 0.40
N ASP A 292 12.99 9.92 -0.55
CA ASP A 292 14.04 10.35 -1.48
C ASP A 292 15.21 11.02 -0.75
N TYR A 293 14.93 11.83 0.27
CA TYR A 293 15.94 12.49 1.08
C TYR A 293 16.84 11.48 1.80
N TRP A 294 16.26 10.47 2.45
CA TRP A 294 17.01 9.43 3.18
C TRP A 294 17.72 8.45 2.23
N THR A 295 17.10 8.13 1.09
CA THR A 295 17.71 7.33 0.02
C THR A 295 18.95 8.02 -0.57
N LYS A 296 18.90 9.34 -0.80
CA LYS A 296 20.03 10.13 -1.31
C LYS A 296 21.15 10.33 -0.28
N ARG A 297 20.83 10.27 1.01
CA ARG A 297 21.82 10.51 2.08
C ARG A 297 22.73 9.32 2.34
N GLY A 298 22.32 8.08 1.99
CA GLY A 298 23.02 6.87 2.42
C GLY A 298 23.05 6.74 3.95
N ALA A 299 23.32 5.55 4.48
CA ALA A 299 23.27 5.30 5.92
C ALA A 299 23.94 6.41 6.75
N PRO A 300 23.28 6.99 7.76
CA PRO A 300 23.96 7.88 8.69
C PRO A 300 25.11 7.08 9.31
N ALA A 301 26.31 7.66 9.30
CA ALA A 301 27.43 7.13 10.07
C ALA A 301 27.00 6.99 11.53
N GLN A 302 27.44 5.87 12.12
CA GLN A 302 27.21 5.37 13.48
C GLN A 302 27.08 6.45 14.55
#